data_AF-A0A924R810-F1
#
_entry.id   AF-A0A924R810-F1
#
_cell.length_a   1.000
_cell.length_b   1.000
_cell.length_c   1.000
_cell.angle_alpha   90.00
_cell.angle_beta   90.00
_cell.angle_gamma   90.00
#
_symmetry.space_group_name_H-M   'P 1'
#
loop_
_entity.id
_entity.type
_entity.pdbx_description
1 polymer ?
#
loop_
_entity_poly.entity_id
_entity_poly.type
_entity_poly.pdbx_seq_one_letter_code
_entity_poly.pdbx_strand_id
1 'polypeptide(L)'
;MNEQFTIKENSWLAKIAAKKLNTSAVAMVLGSTIHLYNTSKAAFLQNEKWVKHELCHIRQYRQQGMVIFIIKYLWESMRKGYYNNRFEVEARAAENE
;
A
#
# COMPACT_ATOMS: atom_id res chain seq x y z
N MET A 1 2.87 9.47 17.24
CA MET A 1 2.63 8.01 17.27
C MET A 1 3.70 7.37 16.42
N ASN A 2 4.63 6.59 16.99
CA ASN A 2 5.60 5.85 16.18
C ASN A 2 4.87 4.68 15.52
N GLU A 3 4.43 4.86 14.27
CA GLU A 3 3.90 3.76 13.49
C GLU A 3 5.02 2.76 13.22
N GLN A 4 5.08 1.71 14.03
CA GLN A 4 5.99 0.60 13.80
C GLN A 4 5.56 -0.16 12.54
N PHE A 5 6.40 -0.11 11.51
CA PHE A 5 6.28 -0.89 10.28
C PHE A 5 7.63 -1.49 9.89
N THR A 6 7.58 -2.57 9.13
CA THR A 6 8.76 -3.21 8.55
C THR A 6 8.76 -3.01 7.05
N ILE A 7 9.94 -2.98 6.42
CA ILE A 7 10.08 -2.88 4.97
C ILE A 7 10.78 -4.14 4.48
N LYS A 8 10.19 -4.81 3.48
CA LYS A 8 10.77 -5.98 2.81
C LYS A 8 10.93 -5.70 1.33
N GLU A 9 12.17 -5.62 0.88
CA GLU A 9 12.53 -5.48 -0.53
C GLU A 9 12.40 -6.81 -1.29
N ASN A 10 12.35 -6.71 -2.64
CA ASN A 10 12.28 -7.86 -3.55
C ASN A 10 11.18 -8.87 -3.22
N SER A 11 10.04 -8.36 -2.75
CA SER A 11 8.92 -9.22 -2.36
C SER A 11 8.24 -9.83 -3.59
N TRP A 12 8.09 -11.16 -3.59
CA TRP A 12 7.37 -11.87 -4.64
C TRP A 12 5.90 -11.46 -4.73
N LEU A 13 5.28 -11.11 -3.60
CA LEU A 13 3.92 -10.58 -3.58
C LEU A 13 3.84 -9.22 -4.30
N ALA A 14 4.79 -8.32 -4.01
CA ALA A 14 4.89 -7.03 -4.68
C ALA A 14 5.19 -7.19 -6.19
N LYS A 15 5.96 -8.21 -6.59
CA LYS A 15 6.16 -8.55 -8.00
C LYS A 15 4.86 -8.90 -8.72
N ILE A 16 3.98 -9.67 -8.08
CA ILE A 16 2.66 -10.01 -8.66
C ILE A 16 1.79 -8.76 -8.76
N ALA A 17 1.76 -7.93 -7.71
CA ALA A 17 1.02 -6.67 -7.71
C ALA A 17 1.49 -5.73 -8.84
N ALA A 18 2.81 -5.57 -9.03
CA ALA A 18 3.39 -4.75 -10.07
C ALA A 18 2.95 -5.19 -11.48
N LYS A 19 2.93 -6.51 -11.75
CA LYS A 19 2.42 -7.06 -13.01
C LYS A 19 0.94 -6.75 -13.23
N LYS A 20 0.11 -6.84 -12.19
CA LYS A 20 -1.33 -6.57 -12.28
C LYS A 20 -1.62 -5.08 -12.51
N LEU A 21 -0.84 -4.20 -11.91
CA LEU A 21 -0.96 -2.75 -12.03
C LEU A 21 -0.20 -2.17 -13.23
N ASN A 22 0.50 -3.02 -14.00
CA ASN A 22 1.34 -2.64 -15.13
C ASN A 22 2.34 -1.51 -14.80
N THR A 23 2.92 -1.56 -13.59
CA THR A 23 3.90 -0.59 -13.10
C THR A 23 5.28 -1.22 -12.98
N SER A 24 6.32 -0.43 -13.22
CA SER A 24 7.71 -0.86 -13.11
C SER A 24 8.15 -1.03 -11.66
N ALA A 25 7.62 -0.23 -10.72
CA ALA A 25 7.92 -0.29 -9.30
C ALA A 25 6.63 -0.25 -8.47
N VAL A 26 6.61 -0.95 -7.34
CA VAL A 26 5.44 -0.97 -6.44
C VAL A 26 5.86 -1.07 -4.98
N ALA A 27 5.10 -0.41 -4.13
CA ALA A 27 5.03 -0.67 -2.71
C ALA A 27 3.61 -1.18 -2.42
N MET A 28 3.50 -2.14 -1.51
CA MET A 28 2.20 -2.62 -1.05
C MET A 28 2.27 -2.95 0.42
N VAL A 29 1.20 -2.66 1.15
CA VAL A 29 1.11 -3.03 2.57
C VAL A 29 0.39 -4.35 2.77
N LEU A 30 0.95 -5.17 3.65
CA LEU A 30 0.28 -6.32 4.23
C LEU A 30 0.41 -6.26 5.77
N GLY A 31 -0.68 -5.86 6.43
CA GLY A 31 -0.67 -5.64 7.89
C GLY A 31 0.20 -4.44 8.27
N SER A 32 1.36 -4.70 8.87
CA SER A 32 2.36 -3.67 9.23
C SER A 32 3.65 -3.77 8.40
N THR A 33 3.66 -4.60 7.36
CA THR A 33 4.84 -4.78 6.48
C THR A 33 4.61 -4.12 5.13
N ILE A 34 5.53 -3.25 4.73
CA ILE A 34 5.59 -2.66 3.40
C ILE A 34 6.48 -3.55 2.53
N HIS A 35 5.91 -4.07 1.45
CA HIS A 35 6.60 -4.92 0.49
C HIS A 35 6.96 -4.11 -0.76
N LEU A 36 8.25 -4.01 -1.05
CA LEU A 36 8.77 -3.28 -2.21
C LEU A 36 9.15 -4.26 -3.33
N TYR A 37 8.89 -3.85 -4.57
CA TYR A 37 9.42 -4.50 -5.76
C TYR A 37 9.97 -3.46 -6.74
N ASN A 38 11.16 -3.75 -7.27
CA ASN A 38 11.90 -2.90 -8.21
C ASN A 38 12.12 -1.44 -7.72
N THR A 39 12.20 -1.28 -6.39
CA THR A 39 12.60 -0.04 -5.71
C THR A 39 13.33 -0.42 -4.42
N SER A 40 14.25 0.43 -3.96
CA SER A 40 14.95 0.25 -2.70
C SER A 40 14.21 0.98 -1.57
N LYS A 41 14.45 0.55 -0.33
CA LYS A 41 14.00 1.21 0.89
C LYS A 41 14.45 2.67 0.92
N ALA A 42 15.69 2.95 0.52
CA ALA A 42 16.22 4.30 0.49
C ALA A 42 15.48 5.19 -0.52
N ALA A 43 15.18 4.67 -1.72
CA ALA A 43 14.43 5.39 -2.74
C ALA A 43 12.96 5.61 -2.32
N PHE A 44 12.34 4.58 -1.74
CA PHE A 44 11.00 4.68 -1.18
C PHE A 44 10.91 5.75 -0.09
N LEU A 45 11.82 5.73 0.89
CA LEU A 45 11.80 6.67 2.02
C LEU A 45 12.10 8.12 1.63
N GLN A 46 12.77 8.35 0.50
CA GLN A 46 12.97 9.71 -0.05
C GLN A 46 11.70 10.26 -0.72
N ASN A 47 10.75 9.41 -1.08
CA ASN A 47 9.49 9.83 -1.67
C ASN A 47 8.41 9.95 -0.58
N GLU A 48 8.32 11.13 0.03
CA GLU A 48 7.41 11.41 1.14
C GLU A 48 5.95 11.07 0.81
N LYS A 49 5.48 11.41 -0.40
CA LYS A 49 4.11 11.09 -0.84
C LYS A 49 3.87 9.59 -0.83
N TRP A 50 4.80 8.83 -1.40
CA TRP A 50 4.71 7.37 -1.44
C TRP A 50 4.72 6.77 -0.04
N VAL A 51 5.56 7.29 0.86
CA VAL A 51 5.57 6.86 2.27
C VAL A 51 4.23 7.14 2.93
N LYS A 52 3.68 8.35 2.81
CA LYS A 52 2.39 8.71 3.40
C LYS A 52 1.25 7.84 2.88
N HIS A 53 1.26 7.53 1.59
CA HIS A 53 0.30 6.61 0.96
C HIS A 53 0.32 5.23 1.65
N GLU A 54 1.50 4.61 1.78
CA GLU A 54 1.60 3.28 2.40
C GLU A 54 1.32 3.34 3.93
N LEU A 55 1.68 4.43 4.61
CA LEU A 55 1.33 4.62 6.02
C LEU A 55 -0.18 4.68 6.23
N CYS A 56 -0.92 5.33 5.32
CA CYS A 56 -2.38 5.31 5.34
C CYS A 56 -2.92 3.87 5.29
N HIS A 57 -2.37 3.02 4.42
CA HIS A 57 -2.74 1.61 4.39
C HIS A 57 -2.41 0.87 5.70
N ILE A 58 -1.25 1.11 6.32
CA ILE A 58 -0.93 0.55 7.64
C ILE A 58 -1.98 0.96 8.68
N ARG A 59 -2.39 2.23 8.69
CA ARG A 59 -3.46 2.73 9.57
C ARG A 59 -4.79 2.04 9.29
N GLN A 60 -5.18 1.91 8.03
CA GLN A 60 -6.41 1.20 7.65
C GLN A 60 -6.39 -0.27 8.08
N TYR A 61 -5.25 -0.95 7.89
CA TYR A 61 -5.02 -2.31 8.37
C TYR A 61 -5.14 -2.43 9.88
N ARG A 62 -4.60 -1.47 10.64
CA ARG A 62 -4.71 -1.43 12.11
C ARG A 62 -6.15 -1.19 12.57
N GLN A 63 -6.89 -0.34 11.87
CA GLN A 63 -8.27 -0.01 12.23
C GLN A 63 -9.26 -1.14 11.91
N GLN A 64 -9.08 -1.84 10.79
CA GLN A 64 -10.03 -2.84 10.31
C GLN A 64 -9.60 -4.28 10.58
N GLY A 65 -8.32 -4.51 10.82
CA GLY A 65 -7.72 -5.85 10.87
C GLY A 65 -7.39 -6.39 9.46
N MET A 66 -6.39 -7.27 9.42
CA MET A 66 -5.78 -7.77 8.18
C MET A 66 -6.79 -8.39 7.19
N VAL A 67 -7.56 -9.38 7.65
CA VAL A 67 -8.46 -10.15 6.78
C VAL A 67 -9.62 -9.29 6.29
N ILE A 68 -10.21 -8.51 7.20
CA ILE A 68 -11.38 -7.65 6.89
C ILE A 68 -10.99 -6.58 5.88
N PHE A 69 -9.83 -5.94 6.05
CA PHE A 69 -9.35 -4.94 5.12
C PHE A 69 -9.16 -5.50 3.72
N ILE A 70 -8.48 -6.66 3.58
CA ILE A 70 -8.24 -7.29 2.27
C ILE A 70 -9.56 -7.60 1.57
N ILE A 71 -10.53 -8.19 2.27
CA ILE A 71 -11.83 -8.53 1.69
C ILE A 71 -12.55 -7.27 1.22
N LYS A 72 -12.63 -6.22 2.07
CA LYS A 72 -13.28 -4.96 1.72
C LYS A 72 -12.59 -4.27 0.55
N TYR A 73 -11.26 -4.25 0.55
CA TYR A 73 -10.46 -3.63 -0.49
C TYR A 73 -10.67 -4.33 -1.83
N LEU A 74 -10.60 -5.67 -1.86
CA LEU A 74 -10.83 -6.44 -3.09
C LEU A 74 -12.27 -6.27 -3.59
N TRP A 75 -13.25 -6.28 -2.70
CA TRP A 75 -14.66 -6.08 -3.05
C TRP A 75 -14.92 -4.68 -3.64
N GLU A 76 -14.40 -3.63 -3.02
CA GLU A 76 -14.46 -2.26 -3.55
C GLU A 76 -13.74 -2.16 -4.90
N SER A 77 -12.57 -2.78 -5.05
CA SER A 77 -11.80 -2.78 -6.29
C SER A 77 -12.54 -3.50 -7.42
N MET A 78 -13.24 -4.60 -7.14
CA MET A 78 -14.06 -5.29 -8.13
C MET A 78 -15.29 -4.47 -8.54
N ARG A 79 -15.91 -3.74 -7.59
CA ARG A 79 -17.13 -2.98 -7.84
C ARG A 79 -16.88 -1.63 -8.53
N LYS A 80 -15.80 -0.93 -8.16
CA LYS A 80 -15.52 0.47 -8.57
C LYS A 80 -14.22 0.63 -9.36
N GLY A 81 -13.40 -0.43 -9.44
CA GLY A 81 -12.04 -0.37 -9.95
C GLY A 81 -11.04 0.09 -8.89
N TYR A 82 -9.74 -0.10 -9.19
CA TYR A 82 -8.64 0.30 -8.31
C TYR A 82 -8.64 1.82 -8.05
N TYR A 83 -8.80 2.63 -9.09
CA TYR A 83 -8.69 4.09 -8.95
C TYR A 83 -9.77 4.73 -8.07
N ASN A 84 -10.99 4.18 -8.08
CA ASN A 84 -12.13 4.70 -7.30
C ASN A 84 -12.38 3.92 -6.00
N ASN A 85 -11.47 3.03 -5.62
CA ASN A 85 -11.54 2.34 -4.34
C ASN A 85 -11.39 3.37 -3.22
N ARG A 86 -12.33 3.39 -2.25
CA ARG A 86 -12.31 4.37 -1.16
C ARG A 86 -10.98 4.40 -0.40
N PHE A 87 -10.34 3.24 -0.27
CA PHE A 87 -9.08 3.10 0.46
C PHE A 87 -7.91 3.74 -0.28
N GLU A 88 -7.91 3.64 -1.60
CA GLU A 88 -6.93 4.29 -2.48
C GLU A 88 -7.15 5.79 -2.56
N VAL A 89 -8.41 6.24 -2.51
CA VAL A 89 -8.75 7.66 -2.46
C VAL A 89 -8.27 8.28 -1.15
N GLU A 90 -8.49 7.60 -0.02
CA GLU A 90 -7.97 8.03 1.29
C GLU A 90 -6.44 8.08 1.30
N ALA A 91 -5.78 7.05 0.77
CA ALA A 91 -4.32 7.00 0.68
C ALA A 91 -3.75 8.13 -0.20
N ARG A 92 -4.41 8.46 -1.32
CA ARG A 92 -4.04 9.61 -2.17
C ARG A 92 -4.29 10.96 -1.50
N ALA A 93 -5.32 11.08 -0.66
CA ALA A 93 -5.53 12.29 0.12
C ALA A 93 -4.38 12.50 1.11
N ALA A 94 -3.94 11.43 1.77
CA ALA A 94 -2.82 11.45 2.71
C ALA A 94 -1.48 11.81 2.06
N GLU A 95 -1.31 11.66 0.75
CA GLU A 95 -0.08 12.10 0.04
C GLU A 95 0.20 13.61 0.19
N ASN A 96 -0.83 14.42 0.47
CA ASN A 96 -0.73 15.88 0.55
C ASN A 96 -1.02 16.46 1.95
N GLU A 97 -1.28 15.62 2.96
CA GLU A 97 -1.32 16.02 4.39
C GLU A 97 0.08 16.19 4.95
#